data_AF-A0ABD7Z2W2-F1
#
_entry.id   AF-A0ABD7Z2W2-F1
#
_cell.length_a   1.000
_cell.length_b   1.000
_cell.length_c   1.000
_cell.angle_alpha   90.00
_cell.angle_beta   90.00
_cell.angle_gamma   90.00
#
_symmetry.space_group_name_H-M   'P 1'
#
loop_
_entity.id
_entity.type
_entity.pdbx_description
1 polymer ?
#
loop_
_entity_poly.entity_id
_entity_poly.type
_entity_poly.pdbx_seq_one_letter_code
_entity_poly.pdbx_strand_id
1 'polypeptide(L)'
;MQKTLFIFFCLIFFSFHTALAGQNNLILFDKKTKIIFDKDIVILVTPSENTINKLKTSMGDDFYVMADDANYYFFLVYNYLKSINKPYLIKNDEAIFYFQKNGVLHKIQNNNSHLHWWALLYKHNEGKYKIVAFIDFEDEYKKFISDGDIYSKDEWNF
;
A
#
# COMPACT_ATOMS: atom_id res chain seq x y z
N MET A 1 -15.23 -70.66 9.58
CA MET A 1 -14.19 -69.92 8.83
C MET A 1 -14.91 -68.79 8.11
N GLN A 2 -14.99 -67.62 8.74
CA GLN A 2 -14.20 -66.42 8.43
C GLN A 2 -14.33 -65.99 6.97
N LYS A 3 -15.12 -64.94 6.71
CA LYS A 3 -14.70 -63.54 6.44
C LYS A 3 -14.51 -63.37 4.91
N THR A 4 -14.98 -62.33 4.21
CA THR A 4 -15.39 -61.00 4.64
C THR A 4 -16.13 -60.32 3.47
N LEU A 5 -17.27 -59.75 3.82
CA LEU A 5 -17.89 -58.53 3.30
C LEU A 5 -16.87 -57.57 2.61
N PHE A 6 -17.04 -57.26 1.33
CA PHE A 6 -16.39 -56.09 0.71
C PHE A 6 -17.46 -55.08 0.32
N ILE A 7 -17.81 -54.25 1.29
CA ILE A 7 -18.64 -53.05 1.07
C ILE A 7 -17.81 -52.07 0.26
N PHE A 8 -18.39 -51.62 -0.85
CA PHE A 8 -17.92 -50.54 -1.69
C PHE A 8 -17.98 -49.22 -0.90
N PHE A 9 -16.93 -48.93 -0.15
CA PHE A 9 -16.79 -47.71 0.64
C PHE A 9 -15.77 -46.81 -0.06
N CYS A 10 -16.29 -45.75 -0.68
CA CYS A 10 -15.71 -44.40 -0.69
C CYS A 10 -16.61 -43.51 -1.57
N LEU A 11 -17.81 -43.25 -1.04
CA LEU A 11 -18.58 -42.07 -1.40
C LEU A 11 -17.70 -40.85 -1.13
N ILE A 12 -17.16 -40.28 -2.20
CA ILE A 12 -17.25 -38.85 -2.52
C ILE A 12 -17.22 -37.94 -1.27
N PHE A 13 -16.06 -37.85 -0.62
CA PHE A 13 -15.70 -36.59 0.03
C PHE A 13 -15.19 -35.65 -1.06
N PHE A 14 -16.09 -35.13 -1.89
CA PHE A 14 -15.88 -33.78 -2.41
C PHE A 14 -15.99 -32.86 -1.20
N SER A 15 -14.89 -32.75 -0.47
CA SER A 15 -14.62 -31.58 0.34
C SER A 15 -14.66 -30.43 -0.66
N PHE A 16 -15.82 -29.78 -0.78
CA PHE A 16 -15.89 -28.40 -1.22
C PHE A 16 -15.09 -27.61 -0.18
N HIS A 17 -13.76 -27.62 -0.31
CA HIS A 17 -13.01 -26.43 -0.01
C HIS A 17 -13.51 -25.41 -1.03
N THR A 18 -14.58 -24.71 -0.66
CA THR A 18 -14.69 -23.32 -1.08
C THR A 18 -13.39 -22.69 -0.60
N ALA A 19 -12.42 -22.62 -1.51
CA ALA A 19 -11.36 -21.65 -1.37
C ALA A 19 -12.10 -20.35 -1.20
N LEU A 20 -12.15 -19.86 0.04
CA LEU A 20 -12.48 -18.49 0.34
C LEU A 20 -11.38 -17.71 -0.37
N ALA A 21 -11.61 -17.43 -1.66
CA ALA A 21 -10.86 -16.44 -2.36
C ALA A 21 -11.00 -15.21 -1.48
N GLY A 22 -9.90 -14.83 -0.83
CA GLY A 22 -9.84 -13.62 -0.06
C GLY A 22 -10.18 -12.49 -1.02
N GLN A 23 -11.46 -12.16 -1.13
CA GLN A 23 -11.89 -10.85 -1.51
C GLN A 23 -11.26 -9.96 -0.45
N ASN A 24 -10.10 -9.40 -0.79
CA ASN A 24 -9.62 -8.20 -0.14
C ASN A 24 -10.82 -7.27 -0.18
N ASN A 25 -11.49 -7.10 0.96
CA ASN A 25 -12.62 -6.21 1.10
C ASN A 25 -12.16 -4.84 0.60
N LEU A 26 -12.52 -4.50 -0.63
CA LEU A 26 -12.45 -3.15 -1.13
C LEU A 26 -13.55 -2.42 -0.37
N ILE A 27 -13.21 -1.96 0.83
CA ILE A 27 -14.09 -1.10 1.59
C ILE A 27 -14.09 0.24 0.86
N LEU A 28 -15.09 0.41 0.00
CA LEU A 28 -15.42 1.67 -0.63
C LEU A 28 -16.03 2.57 0.46
N PHE A 29 -15.20 3.43 1.05
CA PHE A 29 -15.66 4.44 2.01
C PHE A 29 -15.95 5.75 1.26
N ASP A 30 -17.23 6.05 1.10
CA ASP A 30 -17.77 7.21 0.38
C ASP A 30 -17.79 8.51 1.24
N LYS A 31 -16.74 8.74 2.03
CA LYS A 31 -16.54 9.98 2.80
C LYS A 31 -15.06 10.12 3.10
N LYS A 32 -14.46 11.32 2.94
CA LYS A 32 -13.03 11.62 3.20
C LYS A 32 -12.53 10.80 4.38
N THR A 33 -11.84 9.70 4.09
CA THR A 33 -11.54 8.70 5.11
C THR A 33 -10.42 9.24 5.95
N LYS A 34 -10.69 9.50 7.23
CA LYS A 34 -9.64 9.79 8.21
C LYS A 34 -8.91 8.49 8.50
N ILE A 35 -7.61 8.46 8.23
CA ILE A 35 -6.77 7.29 8.49
C ILE A 35 -5.69 7.71 9.49
N ILE A 36 -5.61 6.97 10.60
CA ILE A 36 -4.58 7.10 11.63
C ILE A 36 -3.76 5.83 11.60
N PHE A 37 -2.44 5.95 11.57
CA PHE A 37 -1.54 4.80 11.46
C PHE A 37 -1.01 4.37 12.82
N ASP A 38 -1.13 3.07 13.09
CA ASP A 38 -0.67 2.39 14.30
C ASP A 38 0.57 1.50 14.06
N LYS A 39 1.09 1.47 12.83
CA LYS A 39 2.26 0.68 12.42
C LYS A 39 2.96 1.29 11.22
N ASP A 40 4.18 0.83 10.96
CA ASP A 40 4.91 1.14 9.75
C ASP A 40 4.12 0.70 8.52
N ILE A 41 3.88 1.62 7.60
CA ILE A 41 2.99 1.37 6.46
C ILE A 41 3.44 2.14 5.22
N VAL A 42 3.16 1.54 4.07
CA VAL A 42 3.23 2.20 2.77
C VAL A 42 1.81 2.42 2.26
N ILE A 43 1.53 3.60 1.71
CA ILE A 43 0.25 3.87 1.05
C ILE A 43 0.53 4.35 -0.34
N LEU A 44 -0.06 3.69 -1.32
CA LEU A 44 -0.07 4.13 -2.70
C LEU A 44 -1.29 5.01 -2.90
N VAL A 45 -1.05 6.27 -3.25
CA VAL A 45 -2.07 7.28 -3.47
C VAL A 45 -2.27 7.49 -4.95
N THR A 46 -3.50 7.29 -5.40
CA THR A 46 -3.93 7.54 -6.77
C THR A 46 -4.89 8.73 -6.83
N PRO A 47 -5.05 9.41 -7.97
CA PRO A 47 -6.07 10.43 -8.14
C PRO A 47 -7.48 9.87 -7.94
N SER A 48 -8.35 10.63 -7.30
CA SER A 48 -9.80 10.41 -7.30
C SER A 48 -10.40 10.69 -8.68
N GLU A 49 -11.63 10.22 -8.90
CA GLU A 49 -12.36 10.50 -10.15
C GLU A 49 -12.47 12.01 -10.43
N ASN A 50 -12.72 12.81 -9.39
CA ASN A 50 -12.78 14.26 -9.51
C ASN A 50 -11.43 14.85 -9.95
N THR A 51 -10.31 14.37 -9.38
CA THR A 51 -8.97 14.79 -9.80
C THR A 51 -8.68 14.34 -11.23
N ILE A 52 -9.00 13.11 -11.60
CA ILE A 52 -8.85 12.58 -12.98
C ILE A 52 -9.60 13.46 -13.98
N ASN A 53 -10.85 13.79 -13.70
CA ASN A 53 -11.67 14.61 -14.60
C ASN A 53 -11.09 16.03 -14.77
N LYS A 54 -10.55 16.62 -13.69
CA LYS A 54 -9.84 17.90 -13.76
C LYS A 54 -8.58 17.80 -14.60
N LEU A 55 -7.77 16.76 -14.39
CA LEU A 55 -6.52 16.55 -15.13
C LEU A 55 -6.78 16.33 -16.62
N LYS A 56 -7.75 15.50 -16.99
CA LYS A 56 -8.20 15.31 -18.38
C LYS A 56 -8.59 16.63 -19.03
N THR A 57 -9.35 17.46 -18.32
CA THR A 57 -9.82 18.75 -18.83
C THR A 57 -8.66 19.74 -19.00
N SER A 58 -7.69 19.75 -18.07
CA SER A 58 -6.57 20.70 -18.11
C SER A 58 -5.44 20.30 -19.06
N MET A 59 -5.21 18.99 -19.25
CA MET A 59 -4.05 18.46 -19.98
C MET A 59 -4.40 17.90 -21.36
N GLY A 60 -5.66 17.59 -21.65
CA GLY A 60 -6.05 16.97 -22.92
C GLY A 60 -5.37 15.61 -23.13
N ASP A 61 -4.74 15.42 -24.27
CA ASP A 61 -4.11 14.14 -24.64
C ASP A 61 -2.88 13.80 -23.79
N ASP A 62 -2.15 14.81 -23.30
CA ASP A 62 -0.97 14.63 -22.42
C ASP A 62 -1.34 13.92 -21.11
N PHE A 63 -2.62 13.99 -20.70
CA PHE A 63 -3.12 13.24 -19.56
C PHE A 63 -2.88 11.73 -19.73
N TYR A 64 -3.13 11.18 -20.92
CA TYR A 64 -3.05 9.74 -21.14
C TYR A 64 -1.61 9.25 -21.11
N VAL A 65 -0.67 10.04 -21.66
CA VAL A 65 0.77 9.74 -21.57
C VAL A 65 1.22 9.71 -20.11
N MET A 66 0.87 10.74 -19.34
CA MET A 66 1.19 10.80 -17.90
C MET A 66 0.54 9.64 -17.12
N ALA A 67 -0.70 9.28 -17.44
CA ALA A 67 -1.43 8.20 -16.78
C ALA A 67 -0.79 6.83 -17.08
N ASP A 68 -0.35 6.61 -18.31
CA ASP A 68 0.35 5.39 -18.70
C ASP A 68 1.70 5.25 -17.97
N ASP A 69 2.49 6.33 -17.90
CA ASP A 69 3.73 6.36 -17.11
C ASP A 69 3.45 6.07 -15.62
N ALA A 70 2.44 6.74 -15.05
CA ALA A 70 2.06 6.53 -13.65
C ALA A 70 1.63 5.09 -13.37
N ASN A 71 0.90 4.46 -14.29
CA ASN A 71 0.50 3.05 -14.18
C ASN A 71 1.69 2.10 -14.29
N TYR A 72 2.64 2.37 -15.19
CA TYR A 72 3.88 1.62 -15.29
C TYR A 72 4.67 1.67 -13.98
N TYR A 73 4.91 2.86 -13.42
CA TYR A 73 5.62 2.99 -12.15
C TYR A 73 4.84 2.40 -10.98
N PHE A 74 3.50 2.52 -10.94
CA PHE A 74 2.68 1.85 -9.94
C PHE A 74 2.89 0.33 -9.97
N PHE A 75 2.96 -0.27 -11.15
CA PHE A 75 3.25 -1.70 -11.31
C PHE A 75 4.64 -2.07 -10.79
N LEU A 76 5.66 -1.26 -11.05
CA LEU A 76 7.00 -1.46 -10.50
C LEU A 76 6.99 -1.41 -8.96
N VAL A 77 6.33 -0.41 -8.38
CA VAL A 77 6.17 -0.26 -6.93
C VAL A 77 5.46 -1.47 -6.33
N TYR A 78 4.37 -1.92 -6.95
CA TYR A 78 3.63 -3.12 -6.53
C TYR A 78 4.54 -4.35 -6.49
N ASN A 79 5.31 -4.60 -7.55
CA ASN A 79 6.20 -5.76 -7.62
C ASN A 79 7.32 -5.69 -6.59
N TYR A 80 7.89 -4.51 -6.38
CA TYR A 80 8.91 -4.30 -5.38
C TYR A 80 8.37 -4.59 -3.96
N LEU A 81 7.25 -3.98 -3.58
CA LEU A 81 6.60 -4.20 -2.27
C LEU A 81 6.27 -5.69 -2.05
N LYS A 82 5.80 -6.36 -3.10
CA LYS A 82 5.55 -7.80 -3.10
C LYS A 82 6.84 -8.61 -2.88
N SER A 83 7.94 -8.27 -3.55
CA SER A 83 9.22 -8.99 -3.41
C SER A 83 9.81 -8.91 -1.99
N ILE A 84 9.54 -7.82 -1.27
CA ILE A 84 10.00 -7.63 0.12
C ILE A 84 8.93 -7.98 1.16
N ASN A 85 7.80 -8.55 0.74
CA ASN A 85 6.64 -8.87 1.59
C ASN A 85 6.17 -7.68 2.45
N LYS A 86 6.25 -6.45 1.93
CA LYS A 86 5.83 -5.25 2.67
C LYS A 86 4.33 -5.00 2.46
N PRO A 87 3.52 -5.00 3.54
CA PRO A 87 2.10 -4.63 3.43
C PRO A 87 1.95 -3.16 3.02
N TYR A 88 0.97 -2.89 2.17
CA TYR A 88 0.62 -1.55 1.75
C TYR A 88 -0.89 -1.38 1.60
N LEU A 89 -1.35 -0.14 1.57
CA LEU A 89 -2.74 0.23 1.26
C LEU A 89 -2.78 1.02 -0.04
N ILE A 90 -3.90 0.97 -0.73
CA ILE A 90 -4.20 1.87 -1.86
C ILE A 90 -5.33 2.79 -1.43
N LYS A 91 -5.15 4.09 -1.61
CA LYS A 91 -6.16 5.11 -1.33
C LYS A 91 -6.15 6.17 -2.42
N ASN A 92 -7.26 6.87 -2.57
CA ASN A 92 -7.29 8.03 -3.45
C ASN A 92 -6.82 9.30 -2.71
N ASP A 93 -6.60 10.37 -3.46
CA ASP A 93 -6.16 11.68 -2.96
C ASP A 93 -7.23 12.45 -2.13
N GLU A 94 -8.42 11.89 -1.94
CA GLU A 94 -9.46 12.43 -1.04
C GLU A 94 -9.30 11.94 0.41
N ALA A 95 -8.50 10.89 0.63
CA ALA A 95 -8.18 10.39 1.96
C ALA A 95 -7.38 11.42 2.76
N ILE A 96 -7.66 11.51 4.07
CA ILE A 96 -6.93 12.39 4.98
C ILE A 96 -6.10 11.53 5.92
N PHE A 97 -4.78 11.63 5.76
CA PHE A 97 -3.82 10.86 6.54
C PHE A 97 -3.33 11.64 7.76
N TYR A 98 -3.21 10.93 8.88
CA TYR A 98 -2.69 11.48 10.13
C TYR A 98 -1.63 10.56 10.72
N PHE A 99 -0.60 11.17 11.33
CA PHE A 99 0.39 10.46 12.15
C PHE A 99 0.35 10.96 13.59
N GLN A 100 0.82 10.12 14.51
CA GLN A 100 0.94 10.48 15.92
C GLN A 100 2.41 10.70 16.27
N LYS A 101 2.72 11.82 16.92
CA LYS A 101 4.05 12.13 17.45
C LYS A 101 3.89 12.74 18.84
N ASN A 102 4.57 12.18 19.84
CA ASN A 102 4.50 12.63 21.23
C ASN A 102 3.06 12.77 21.76
N GLY A 103 2.18 11.82 21.42
CA GLY A 103 0.77 11.85 21.81
C GLY A 103 -0.12 12.82 21.00
N VAL A 104 0.45 13.66 20.13
CA VAL A 104 -0.28 14.64 19.31
C VAL A 104 -0.52 14.10 17.91
N LEU A 105 -1.74 14.32 17.39
CA LEU A 105 -2.13 13.92 16.05
C LEU A 105 -1.81 15.03 15.05
N HIS A 106 -1.02 14.72 14.02
CA HIS A 106 -0.59 15.63 12.97
C HIS A 106 -1.16 15.19 11.62
N LYS A 107 -1.73 16.14 10.87
CA LYS A 107 -2.20 15.90 9.50
C LYS A 107 -1.00 15.86 8.54
N ILE A 108 -0.96 14.86 7.68
CA ILE A 108 0.00 14.76 6.57
C ILE A 108 -0.55 15.56 5.39
N GLN A 109 0.32 16.35 4.75
CA GLN A 109 -0.05 17.14 3.59
C GLN A 109 0.95 16.87 2.45
N ASN A 110 0.43 16.52 1.28
CA ASN A 110 1.23 16.55 0.06
C ASN A 110 1.26 17.99 -0.47
N ASN A 111 2.37 18.67 -0.24
CA ASN A 111 2.56 20.05 -0.71
C ASN A 111 3.07 20.12 -2.16
N ASN A 112 3.30 18.98 -2.82
CA ASN A 112 3.67 18.92 -4.21
C ASN A 112 2.41 18.84 -5.09
N SER A 113 2.00 19.98 -5.64
CA SER A 113 0.80 20.11 -6.48
C SER A 113 0.86 19.34 -7.79
N HIS A 114 2.05 18.97 -8.25
CA HIS A 114 2.25 18.23 -9.51
C HIS A 114 2.26 16.72 -9.32
N LEU A 115 2.23 16.26 -8.07
CA LEU A 115 2.37 14.86 -7.75
C LEU A 115 1.01 14.23 -7.49
N HIS A 116 0.37 13.78 -8.57
CA HIS A 116 -0.97 13.20 -8.56
C HIS A 116 -0.98 11.70 -8.21
N TRP A 117 0.08 10.97 -8.57
CA TRP A 117 0.34 9.59 -8.17
C TRP A 117 1.60 9.54 -7.30
N TRP A 118 1.48 9.00 -6.09
CA TRP A 118 2.57 9.04 -5.11
C TRP A 118 2.43 8.00 -4.02
N ALA A 119 3.53 7.73 -3.32
CA ALA A 119 3.53 6.90 -2.14
C ALA A 119 3.74 7.74 -0.87
N LEU A 120 3.03 7.36 0.19
CA LEU A 120 3.34 7.76 1.56
C LEU A 120 4.11 6.62 2.24
N LEU A 121 5.32 6.93 2.70
CA LEU A 121 6.09 6.07 3.59
C LEU A 121 5.90 6.56 5.01
N TYR A 122 5.60 5.67 5.95
CA TYR A 122 5.42 6.02 7.35
C TYR A 122 6.15 5.05 8.28
N LYS A 123 6.91 5.60 9.24
CA LYS A 123 7.51 4.89 10.37
C LYS A 123 6.79 5.30 11.65
N HIS A 124 6.01 4.39 12.21
CA HIS A 124 5.15 4.67 13.34
C HIS A 124 5.95 5.01 14.60
N ASN A 125 6.94 4.19 14.93
CA ASN A 125 7.73 4.35 16.15
C ASN A 125 8.57 5.64 16.14
N GLU A 126 8.96 6.12 14.95
CA GLU A 126 9.75 7.36 14.80
C GLU A 126 8.85 8.60 14.60
N GLY A 127 7.54 8.42 14.35
CA GLY A 127 6.64 9.50 13.95
C GLY A 127 7.13 10.24 12.70
N LYS A 128 7.84 9.54 11.80
CA LYS A 128 8.41 10.09 10.56
C LYS A 128 7.62 9.62 9.35
N TYR A 129 7.45 10.49 8.37
CA TYR A 129 6.84 10.15 7.09
C TYR A 129 7.61 10.76 5.93
N LYS A 130 7.42 10.20 4.73
CA LYS A 130 7.95 10.73 3.48
C LYS A 130 6.94 10.56 2.36
N ILE A 131 6.79 11.59 1.53
CA ILE A 131 5.99 11.53 0.30
C ILE A 131 6.96 11.37 -0.86
N VAL A 132 6.67 10.40 -1.73
CA VAL A 132 7.61 9.92 -2.74
C VAL A 132 6.87 9.74 -4.07
N ALA A 133 7.47 10.18 -5.18
CA ALA A 133 6.96 9.88 -6.51
C ALA A 133 7.15 8.40 -6.84
N PHE A 134 6.22 7.77 -7.57
CA PHE A 134 6.36 6.33 -7.87
C PHE A 134 7.63 6.00 -8.66
N ILE A 135 8.08 6.89 -9.54
CA ILE A 135 9.33 6.72 -10.31
C ILE A 135 10.56 6.57 -9.41
N ASP A 136 10.60 7.26 -8.28
CA ASP A 136 11.73 7.25 -7.35
C ASP A 136 11.53 6.27 -6.17
N PHE A 137 10.43 5.51 -6.18
CA PHE A 137 9.94 4.80 -4.99
C PHE A 137 10.97 3.87 -4.38
N GLU A 138 11.58 3.00 -5.18
CA GLU A 138 12.45 1.94 -4.66
C GLU A 138 13.68 2.51 -3.94
N ASP A 139 14.34 3.49 -4.55
CA ASP A 139 15.52 4.13 -3.97
C ASP A 139 15.16 4.93 -2.72
N GLU A 140 14.07 5.69 -2.77
CA GLU A 140 13.60 6.49 -1.65
C GLU A 140 13.07 5.63 -0.51
N TYR A 141 12.45 4.49 -0.79
CA TYR A 141 12.05 3.51 0.22
C TYR A 141 13.26 2.93 0.93
N LYS A 142 14.27 2.47 0.19
CA LYS A 142 15.52 1.93 0.75
C LYS A 142 16.20 2.95 1.66
N LYS A 143 16.37 4.19 1.19
CA LYS A 143 16.92 5.29 2.02
C LYS A 143 16.08 5.50 3.28
N PHE A 144 14.77 5.62 3.12
CA PHE A 144 13.87 5.91 4.23
C PHE A 144 13.87 4.82 5.33
N ILE A 145 14.00 3.54 4.95
CA ILE A 145 14.13 2.47 5.95
C ILE A 145 15.53 2.46 6.60
N SER A 146 16.60 2.63 5.81
CA SER A 146 17.99 2.61 6.29
C SER A 146 18.33 3.80 7.20
N ASP A 147 17.71 4.97 7.00
CA ASP A 147 17.90 6.15 7.85
C ASP A 147 17.46 5.91 9.33
N GLY A 148 16.79 4.79 9.64
CA GLY A 148 16.46 4.36 11.01
C GLY A 148 17.40 3.33 11.62
N ASP A 149 18.25 2.67 10.82
CA ASP A 149 19.15 1.60 11.28
C ASP A 149 20.55 2.10 11.67
N ILE A 150 20.89 3.36 11.35
CA ILE A 150 22.23 3.94 11.56
C ILE A 150 22.52 4.30 13.05
N TYR A 151 21.54 4.17 13.96
CA TYR A 151 21.74 4.49 15.39
C TYR A 151 21.57 3.30 16.37
N SER A 152 21.59 2.05 15.91
CA SER A 152 21.47 0.90 16.85
C SER A 152 22.57 -0.16 16.75
N LYS A 153 23.67 0.08 16.01
CA LYS A 153 24.70 -0.95 15.83
C LYS A 153 26.16 -0.58 16.09
N ASP A 154 26.45 0.62 16.60
CA ASP A 154 27.82 1.01 16.97
C ASP A 154 27.88 1.74 18.33
N GLU A 155 27.46 1.08 19.41
CA GLU A 155 28.04 1.33 20.74
C GLU A 155 28.26 -0.01 21.46
N TRP A 156 29.12 -0.84 20.88
CA TRP A 156 29.90 -1.82 21.64
C TRP A 156 31.36 -1.38 21.64
N ASN A 157 31.79 -0.96 22.83
CA ASN A 157 33.12 -1.14 23.42
C ASN A 157 34.36 -0.96 22.54
N PHE A 158 35.08 0.14 22.76
CA PHE A 158 36.51 0.11 23.07
C PHE A 158 36.84 1.13 24.17
#